data_AF-A0A7H4N6M3-F1
#
_entry.id   AF-A0A7H4N6M3-F1
#
_cell.length_a   1.000
_cell.length_b   1.000
_cell.length_c   1.000
_cell.angle_alpha   90.00
_cell.angle_beta   90.00
_cell.angle_gamma   90.00
#
_symmetry.space_group_name_H-M   'P 1'
#
loop_
_entity.id
_entity.type
_entity.pdbx_description
1 polymer ?
#
loop_
_entity_poly.entity_id
_entity_poly.type
_entity_poly.pdbx_seq_one_letter_code
_entity_poly.pdbx_strand_id
1 'polypeptide(L)'
;MPIPRYRLLSGDLLAQWGFSLQHLALGLLLGAIAGTLLGALFGLVPAAAQRVEPLFYALAQIPTLGWIPLFMVLFGIDNGLKLAVIIKTTVVPMTINTQQAVAGVPLALSEAAKVMNFSRWQRLRWLVIPASLPGWFTGLRLALSQAWVSLIVVELLASSEGIGYLMVWGRQLFQLDIVFVTIAVVGLSGMLMEWAANRACARLVFWPQPAAGRLAWKPQASWRALQLPLVLLALWQLASSWGWIDGALFSSPLAVATRFIQGALSGELTAAMLASLGRAFVGGRAGDCGGPALRTAAGAAPARRANLHAHAQRAAPYRPVCLAAAADRMGGQR
;
A
#
# COMPACT_ATOMS: atom_id res chain seq x y z
N MET A 1 35.42 -15.95 14.36
CA MET A 1 34.53 -15.27 15.34
C MET A 1 33.18 -15.04 14.67
N PRO A 2 32.05 -15.49 15.25
CA PRO A 2 30.73 -15.15 14.72
C PRO A 2 30.49 -13.67 15.00
N ILE A 3 30.40 -12.86 13.93
CA ILE A 3 30.04 -11.45 14.05
C ILE A 3 28.62 -11.41 14.64
N PRO A 4 28.36 -10.60 15.69
CA PRO A 4 27.04 -10.54 16.28
C PRO A 4 26.00 -10.13 15.23
N ARG A 5 24.91 -10.90 15.10
CA ARG A 5 23.86 -10.69 14.08
C ARG A 5 23.33 -9.24 14.04
N TYR A 6 23.32 -8.54 15.18
CA TYR A 6 22.90 -7.14 15.27
C TYR A 6 23.83 -6.15 14.55
N ARG A 7 25.13 -6.43 14.44
CA ARG A 7 26.11 -5.51 13.82
C ARG A 7 26.05 -5.53 12.29
N LEU A 8 25.74 -6.68 11.70
CA LEU A 8 25.47 -6.81 10.26
C LEU A 8 24.15 -6.12 9.91
N LEU A 9 23.11 -6.29 10.76
CA LEU A 9 21.83 -5.61 10.58
C LEU A 9 21.95 -4.08 10.55
N SER A 10 22.68 -3.44 11.48
CA SER A 10 22.71 -1.97 11.54
C SER A 10 23.50 -1.32 10.39
N GLY A 11 24.62 -1.92 9.99
CA GLY A 11 25.47 -1.40 8.90
C GLY A 11 24.86 -1.63 7.52
N ASP A 12 24.36 -2.85 7.27
CA ASP A 12 23.80 -3.20 5.97
C ASP A 12 22.42 -2.57 5.77
N LEU A 13 21.59 -2.45 6.81
CA LEU A 13 20.26 -1.87 6.68
C LEU A 13 20.31 -0.38 6.35
N LEU A 14 21.22 0.38 6.98
CA LEU A 14 21.34 1.81 6.70
C LEU A 14 21.82 2.05 5.25
N ALA A 15 22.79 1.25 4.79
CA ALA A 15 23.27 1.31 3.41
C ALA A 15 22.14 0.98 2.42
N GLN A 16 21.40 -0.11 2.66
CA GLN A 16 20.28 -0.51 1.80
C GLN A 16 19.11 0.47 1.81
N TRP A 17 18.81 1.07 2.95
CA TRP A 17 17.87 2.19 3.01
C TRP A 17 18.35 3.39 2.19
N GLY A 18 19.64 3.73 2.26
CA GLY A 18 20.25 4.77 1.44
C GLY A 18 20.09 4.53 -0.05
N PHE A 19 20.29 3.28 -0.52
CA PHE A 19 20.07 2.91 -1.92
C PHE A 19 18.60 3.10 -2.33
N SER A 20 17.64 2.67 -1.51
CA SER A 20 16.21 2.90 -1.78
C SER A 20 15.90 4.40 -1.88
N LEU A 21 16.41 5.21 -0.95
CA LEU A 21 16.21 6.67 -0.96
C LEU A 21 16.80 7.35 -2.19
N GLN A 22 18.00 6.95 -2.62
CA GLN A 22 18.66 7.52 -3.77
C GLN A 22 17.87 7.25 -5.06
N HIS A 23 17.42 6.01 -5.26
CA HIS A 23 16.61 5.64 -6.42
C HIS A 23 15.27 6.37 -6.42
N LEU A 24 14.62 6.48 -5.24
CA LEU A 24 13.41 7.26 -5.08
C LEU A 24 13.63 8.71 -5.48
N ALA A 25 14.67 9.36 -4.95
CA ALA A 25 14.94 10.77 -5.21
C ALA A 25 15.23 11.04 -6.70
N LEU A 26 16.05 10.21 -7.33
CA LEU A 26 16.39 10.35 -8.75
C LEU A 26 15.17 10.10 -9.65
N GLY A 27 14.45 9.00 -9.42
CA GLY A 27 13.27 8.66 -10.21
C GLY A 27 12.15 9.70 -10.03
N LEU A 28 11.93 10.17 -8.79
CA LEU A 28 10.96 11.21 -8.49
C LEU A 28 11.34 12.53 -9.16
N LEU A 29 12.61 12.93 -9.15
CA LEU A 29 13.06 14.16 -9.80
C LEU A 29 12.83 14.10 -11.31
N LEU A 30 13.26 13.02 -11.97
CA LEU A 30 13.09 12.85 -13.41
C LEU A 30 11.60 12.76 -13.79
N GLY A 31 10.83 11.99 -13.03
CA GLY A 31 9.38 11.85 -13.25
C GLY A 31 8.62 13.15 -12.96
N ALA A 32 9.03 13.93 -11.96
CA ALA A 32 8.42 15.20 -11.64
C ALA A 32 8.68 16.24 -12.73
N ILE A 33 9.90 16.31 -13.27
CA ILE A 33 10.22 17.18 -14.41
C ILE A 33 9.37 16.77 -15.62
N ALA A 34 9.41 15.50 -16.02
CA ALA A 34 8.66 15.02 -17.18
C ALA A 34 7.14 15.23 -17.04
N GLY A 35 6.59 14.89 -15.87
CA GLY A 35 5.16 15.08 -15.60
C GLY A 35 4.75 16.55 -15.51
N THR A 36 5.58 17.42 -14.93
CA THR A 36 5.32 18.87 -14.90
C THR A 36 5.32 19.45 -16.30
N LEU A 37 6.27 19.06 -17.16
CA LEU A 37 6.35 19.52 -18.54
C LEU A 37 5.13 19.07 -19.36
N LEU A 38 4.73 17.79 -19.25
CA LEU A 38 3.53 17.27 -19.91
C LEU A 38 2.25 17.93 -19.39
N GLY A 39 2.12 18.09 -18.08
CA GLY A 39 0.94 18.70 -17.46
C GLY A 39 0.82 20.18 -17.82
N ALA A 40 1.94 20.92 -17.84
CA ALA A 40 1.97 22.29 -18.31
C ALA A 40 1.63 22.39 -19.81
N LEU A 41 2.12 21.45 -20.64
CA LEU A 41 1.77 21.40 -22.06
C LEU A 41 0.27 21.21 -22.27
N PHE A 42 -0.35 20.25 -21.59
CA PHE A 42 -1.80 20.02 -21.67
C PHE A 42 -2.61 21.17 -21.08
N GLY A 43 -2.12 21.82 -20.02
CA GLY A 43 -2.80 22.96 -19.39
C GLY A 43 -2.71 24.26 -20.21
N LEU A 44 -1.61 24.48 -20.94
CA LEU A 44 -1.38 25.72 -21.70
C LEU A 44 -1.82 25.63 -23.16
N VAL A 45 -1.83 24.44 -23.75
CA VAL A 45 -2.07 24.23 -25.19
C VAL A 45 -3.34 23.38 -25.41
N PRO A 46 -4.50 23.99 -25.75
CA PRO A 46 -5.75 23.27 -25.95
C PRO A 46 -5.70 22.18 -27.03
N ALA A 47 -4.88 22.38 -28.07
CA ALA A 47 -4.70 21.38 -29.13
C ALA A 47 -3.97 20.11 -28.64
N ALA A 48 -3.03 20.26 -27.70
CA ALA A 48 -2.33 19.12 -27.10
C ALA A 48 -3.27 18.35 -26.15
N ALA A 49 -4.06 19.08 -25.36
CA ALA A 49 -5.13 18.52 -24.52
C ALA A 49 -6.12 17.67 -25.36
N GLN A 50 -6.58 18.17 -26.51
CA GLN A 50 -7.56 17.41 -27.31
C GLN A 50 -6.99 16.17 -28.01
N ARG A 51 -5.70 16.17 -28.39
CA ARG A 51 -5.11 15.11 -29.22
C ARG A 51 -4.29 14.08 -28.45
N VAL A 52 -3.48 14.53 -27.48
CA VAL A 52 -2.47 13.70 -26.81
C VAL A 52 -2.94 13.23 -25.45
N GLU A 53 -3.71 14.06 -24.74
CA GLU A 53 -4.23 13.74 -23.40
C GLU A 53 -5.06 12.45 -23.34
N PRO A 54 -5.96 12.13 -24.30
CA PRO A 54 -6.71 10.88 -24.25
C PRO A 54 -5.80 9.65 -24.32
N LEU A 55 -4.75 9.70 -25.15
CA LEU A 55 -3.74 8.65 -25.26
C LEU A 55 -2.93 8.53 -23.97
N PHE A 56 -2.55 9.66 -23.38
CA PHE A 56 -1.85 9.68 -22.09
C PHE A 56 -2.69 9.02 -20.99
N TYR A 57 -3.98 9.37 -20.87
CA TYR A 57 -4.86 8.74 -19.89
C TYR A 57 -5.05 7.25 -20.14
N ALA A 58 -5.17 6.82 -21.40
CA ALA A 58 -5.25 5.40 -21.74
C ALA A 58 -4.01 4.63 -21.24
N LEU A 59 -2.80 5.17 -21.44
CA LEU A 59 -1.55 4.59 -20.91
C LEU A 59 -1.42 4.71 -19.39
N ALA A 60 -2.02 5.73 -18.79
CA ALA A 60 -2.04 5.94 -17.35
C ALA A 60 -2.93 4.92 -16.61
N GLN A 61 -3.99 4.43 -17.25
CA GLN A 61 -4.88 3.39 -16.68
C GLN A 61 -4.17 2.04 -16.50
N ILE A 62 -3.15 1.76 -17.31
CA ILE A 62 -2.41 0.50 -17.21
C ILE A 62 -1.60 0.53 -15.90
N PRO A 63 -1.87 -0.39 -14.96
CA PRO A 63 -1.19 -0.42 -13.67
C PRO A 63 0.31 -0.60 -13.88
N THR A 64 1.12 0.08 -13.07
CA THR A 64 2.58 0.10 -13.27
C THR A 64 3.21 -1.29 -13.22
N LEU A 65 2.64 -2.20 -12.42
CA LEU A 65 3.09 -3.59 -12.33
C LEU A 65 2.97 -4.33 -13.68
N GLY A 66 1.97 -3.98 -14.50
CA GLY A 66 1.80 -4.58 -15.83
C GLY A 66 2.90 -4.21 -16.82
N TRP A 67 3.64 -3.12 -16.56
CA TRP A 67 4.77 -2.69 -17.38
C TRP A 67 6.09 -3.36 -17.02
N ILE A 68 6.17 -4.04 -15.86
CA ILE A 68 7.41 -4.61 -15.35
C ILE A 68 8.10 -5.54 -16.36
N PRO A 69 7.42 -6.52 -17.01
CA PRO A 69 8.08 -7.40 -17.97
C PRO A 69 8.67 -6.64 -19.16
N LEU A 70 7.95 -5.63 -19.67
CA LEU A 70 8.45 -4.78 -20.76
C LEU A 70 9.66 -3.96 -20.31
N PHE A 71 9.60 -3.35 -19.12
CA PHE A 71 10.71 -2.57 -18.57
C PHE A 71 11.94 -3.42 -18.28
N MET A 72 11.76 -4.68 -17.84
CA MET A 72 12.88 -5.62 -17.68
C MET A 72 13.61 -5.88 -19.00
N VAL A 73 12.88 -6.04 -20.10
CA VAL A 73 13.48 -6.26 -21.43
C VAL A 73 14.17 -5.01 -21.96
N LEU A 74 13.57 -3.82 -21.76
CA LEU A 74 14.08 -2.56 -22.30
C LEU A 74 15.25 -1.98 -21.50
N PHE A 75 15.16 -2.01 -20.17
CA PHE A 75 16.10 -1.33 -19.26
C PHE A 75 16.97 -2.29 -18.45
N GLY A 76 16.74 -3.60 -18.56
CA GLY A 76 17.39 -4.61 -17.75
C GLY A 76 16.77 -4.75 -16.35
N ILE A 77 17.44 -5.52 -15.50
CA ILE A 77 17.05 -5.78 -14.11
C ILE A 77 17.69 -4.73 -13.19
N ASP A 78 17.17 -4.58 -11.97
CA ASP A 78 17.75 -3.77 -10.91
C ASP A 78 17.59 -2.25 -11.17
N ASN A 79 18.67 -1.47 -11.34
CA ASN A 79 18.62 -0.01 -11.38
C ASN A 79 17.77 0.60 -12.50
N GLY A 80 17.90 0.08 -13.73
CA GLY A 80 17.10 0.55 -14.87
C GLY A 80 15.60 0.33 -14.66
N LEU A 81 15.23 -0.85 -14.14
CA LEU A 81 13.86 -1.21 -13.82
C LEU A 81 13.27 -0.34 -12.70
N LYS A 82 14.01 -0.15 -11.59
CA LYS A 82 13.61 0.71 -10.47
C LYS A 82 13.28 2.11 -10.97
N LEU A 83 14.20 2.73 -11.73
CA LEU A 83 14.03 4.08 -12.25
C LEU A 83 12.84 4.18 -13.22
N ALA A 84 12.73 3.25 -14.18
CA ALA A 84 11.63 3.26 -15.15
C ALA A 84 10.25 3.17 -14.47
N VAL A 85 10.13 2.29 -13.48
CA VAL A 85 8.90 2.12 -12.70
C VAL A 85 8.59 3.37 -11.87
N ILE A 86 9.58 3.91 -11.14
CA ILE A 86 9.38 5.13 -10.35
C ILE A 86 8.96 6.29 -11.26
N ILE A 87 9.68 6.54 -12.35
CA ILE A 87 9.36 7.59 -13.31
C ILE A 87 7.92 7.43 -13.83
N LYS A 88 7.52 6.23 -14.24
CA LYS A 88 6.15 5.95 -14.69
C LYS A 88 5.10 6.27 -13.62
N THR A 89 5.35 5.88 -12.37
CA THR A 89 4.42 6.17 -11.25
C THR A 89 4.34 7.65 -10.90
N THR A 90 5.44 8.38 -11.04
CA THR A 90 5.52 9.81 -10.72
C THR A 90 4.91 10.67 -11.81
N VAL A 91 5.15 10.35 -13.09
CA VAL A 91 4.71 11.15 -14.23
C VAL A 91 3.19 11.32 -14.25
N VAL A 92 2.43 10.27 -13.92
CA VAL A 92 0.96 10.30 -13.98
C VAL A 92 0.34 11.35 -13.05
N PRO A 93 0.47 11.25 -11.71
CA PRO A 93 -0.10 12.24 -10.80
C PRO A 93 0.48 13.64 -11.01
N MET A 94 1.76 13.77 -11.38
CA MET A 94 2.38 15.06 -11.68
C MET A 94 1.76 15.74 -12.89
N THR A 95 1.54 15.00 -13.97
CA THR A 95 0.91 15.51 -15.20
C THR A 95 -0.50 16.00 -14.91
N ILE A 96 -1.32 15.15 -14.28
CA ILE A 96 -2.74 15.42 -14.03
C ILE A 96 -2.90 16.63 -13.10
N ASN A 97 -2.18 16.66 -11.97
CA ASN A 97 -2.31 17.76 -11.01
C ASN A 97 -1.74 19.07 -11.56
N THR A 98 -0.64 19.02 -12.31
CA THR A 98 -0.08 20.24 -12.94
C THR A 98 -1.04 20.79 -14.00
N GLN A 99 -1.61 19.91 -14.83
CA GLN A 99 -2.61 20.31 -15.83
C GLN A 99 -3.82 20.96 -15.17
N GLN A 100 -4.40 20.31 -14.15
CA GLN A 100 -5.55 20.85 -13.42
C GLN A 100 -5.22 22.18 -12.73
N ALA A 101 -4.01 22.31 -12.18
CA ALA A 101 -3.57 23.55 -11.53
C ALA A 101 -3.40 24.71 -12.53
N VAL A 102 -2.90 24.43 -13.74
CA VAL A 102 -2.73 25.42 -14.81
C VAL A 102 -4.08 25.78 -15.45
N ALA A 103 -4.93 24.80 -15.72
CA ALA A 103 -6.25 25.01 -16.31
C ALA A 103 -7.25 25.63 -15.31
N GLY A 104 -7.06 25.37 -14.03
CA GLY A 104 -7.92 25.84 -12.93
C GLY A 104 -7.65 27.28 -12.46
N VAL A 105 -6.84 28.06 -13.17
CA VAL A 105 -6.59 29.47 -12.83
C VAL A 105 -7.91 30.26 -12.91
N PRO A 106 -8.36 30.95 -11.84
CA PRO A 106 -9.61 31.69 -11.82
C PRO A 106 -9.77 32.65 -13.00
N LEU A 107 -10.98 32.69 -13.57
CA LEU A 107 -11.28 33.54 -14.71
C LEU A 107 -11.03 35.02 -14.42
N ALA A 108 -11.40 35.49 -13.21
CA ALA A 108 -11.18 36.87 -12.77
C ALA A 108 -9.70 37.29 -12.83
N LEU A 109 -8.78 36.39 -12.44
CA LEU A 109 -7.34 36.64 -12.52
C LEU A 109 -6.85 36.69 -13.98
N SER A 110 -7.43 35.85 -14.84
CA SER A 110 -7.13 35.87 -16.28
C SER A 110 -7.69 37.12 -16.98
N GLU A 111 -8.86 37.61 -16.59
CA GLU A 111 -9.45 38.85 -17.10
C GLU A 111 -8.68 40.08 -16.64
N ALA A 112 -8.29 40.14 -15.36
CA ALA A 112 -7.42 41.20 -14.85
C ALA A 112 -6.09 41.27 -15.63
N ALA A 113 -5.47 40.11 -15.92
CA ALA A 113 -4.26 40.05 -16.73
C ALA A 113 -4.47 40.53 -18.18
N LYS A 114 -5.66 40.30 -18.77
CA LYS A 114 -6.01 40.82 -20.09
C LYS A 114 -6.18 42.35 -20.06
N VAL A 115 -6.87 42.88 -19.05
CA VAL A 115 -7.06 44.33 -18.87
C VAL A 115 -5.72 45.05 -18.66
N MET A 116 -4.81 44.44 -17.90
CA MET A 116 -3.43 44.94 -17.72
C MET A 116 -2.51 44.66 -18.91
N ASN A 117 -3.03 44.08 -20.00
CA ASN A 117 -2.32 43.81 -21.25
C ASN A 117 -1.02 42.98 -21.06
N PHE A 118 -1.05 41.99 -20.17
CA PHE A 118 0.11 41.14 -19.91
C PHE A 118 0.49 40.32 -21.16
N SER A 119 1.77 40.35 -21.50
CA SER A 119 2.36 39.46 -22.51
C SER A 119 2.26 37.98 -22.08
N ARG A 120 2.42 37.05 -23.03
CA ARG A 120 2.37 35.59 -22.74
C ARG A 120 3.36 35.17 -21.66
N TRP A 121 4.57 35.74 -21.66
CA TRP A 121 5.60 35.49 -20.65
C TRP A 121 5.25 36.10 -19.30
N GLN A 122 4.70 37.31 -19.28
CA GLN A 122 4.23 37.93 -18.03
C GLN A 122 3.08 37.13 -17.43
N ARG A 123 2.12 36.68 -18.25
CA ARG A 123 1.03 35.81 -17.81
C ARG A 123 1.55 34.50 -17.23
N LEU A 124 2.50 33.84 -17.89
CA LEU A 124 3.06 32.59 -17.38
C LEU A 124 3.75 32.77 -16.02
N ARG A 125 4.63 33.77 -15.90
CA ARG A 125 5.47 33.97 -14.71
C ARG A 125 4.74 34.60 -13.53
N TRP A 126 3.82 35.54 -13.78
CA TRP A 126 3.16 36.31 -12.72
C TRP A 126 1.75 35.84 -12.40
N LEU A 127 1.11 35.06 -13.28
CA LEU A 127 -0.24 34.56 -13.05
C LEU A 127 -0.25 33.03 -12.90
N VAL A 128 0.19 32.31 -13.93
CA VAL A 128 -0.01 30.85 -14.00
C VAL A 128 0.87 30.10 -13.01
N ILE A 129 2.18 30.38 -12.97
CA ILE A 129 3.11 29.71 -12.04
C ILE A 129 2.70 29.90 -10.57
N PRO A 130 2.47 31.13 -10.07
CA PRO A 130 2.10 31.30 -8.66
C PRO A 130 0.71 30.73 -8.33
N ALA A 131 -0.26 30.81 -9.25
CA ALA A 131 -1.60 30.25 -9.03
C ALA A 131 -1.63 28.72 -9.09
N SER A 132 -0.75 28.09 -9.89
CA SER A 132 -0.68 26.63 -10.04
C SER A 132 0.21 25.94 -9.00
N LEU A 133 1.07 26.68 -8.30
CA LEU A 133 2.00 26.16 -7.28
C LEU A 133 1.34 25.23 -6.23
N PRO A 134 0.16 25.58 -5.64
CA PRO A 134 -0.51 24.71 -4.66
C PRO A 134 -0.94 23.35 -5.25
N GLY A 135 -1.46 23.37 -6.49
CA GLY A 135 -1.88 22.17 -7.19
C GLY A 135 -0.68 21.31 -7.62
N TRP A 136 0.41 21.95 -8.05
CA TRP A 136 1.67 21.26 -8.35
C TRP A 136 2.23 20.52 -7.13
N PHE A 137 2.24 21.15 -5.95
CA PHE A 137 2.66 20.49 -4.70
C PHE A 137 1.75 19.31 -4.31
N THR A 138 0.44 19.41 -4.61
CA THR A 138 -0.50 18.30 -4.43
C THR A 138 -0.11 17.12 -5.33
N GLY A 139 0.24 17.40 -6.59
CA GLY A 139 0.80 16.42 -7.52
C GLY A 139 2.08 15.78 -6.99
N LEU A 140 3.04 16.59 -6.53
CA LEU A 140 4.33 16.11 -6.03
C LEU A 140 4.17 15.18 -4.83
N ARG A 141 3.29 15.54 -3.89
CA ARG A 141 2.99 14.70 -2.72
C ARG A 141 2.41 13.35 -3.14
N LEU A 142 1.37 13.35 -3.99
CA LEU A 142 0.77 12.12 -4.50
C LEU A 142 1.77 11.26 -5.27
N ALA A 143 2.66 11.91 -6.02
CA ALA A 143 3.71 11.24 -6.78
C ALA A 143 4.76 10.61 -5.87
N LEU A 144 5.16 11.29 -4.79
CA LEU A 144 6.06 10.77 -3.77
C LEU A 144 5.48 9.53 -3.09
N SER A 145 4.22 9.58 -2.63
CA SER A 145 3.58 8.45 -1.96
C SER A 145 3.46 7.23 -2.89
N GLN A 146 3.10 7.44 -4.16
CA GLN A 146 3.01 6.35 -5.15
C GLN A 146 4.37 5.79 -5.55
N ALA A 147 5.37 6.67 -5.75
CA ALA A 147 6.74 6.27 -6.06
C ALA A 147 7.34 5.41 -4.95
N TRP A 148 7.12 5.77 -3.68
CA TRP A 148 7.58 5.00 -2.54
C TRP A 148 7.02 3.57 -2.55
N VAL A 149 5.71 3.42 -2.67
CA VAL A 149 5.06 2.10 -2.70
C VAL A 149 5.57 1.29 -3.90
N SER A 150 5.65 1.92 -5.07
CA SER A 150 6.08 1.24 -6.29
C SER A 150 7.55 0.81 -6.25
N LEU A 151 8.43 1.62 -5.64
CA LEU A 151 9.82 1.27 -5.43
C LEU A 151 9.95 0.01 -4.58
N ILE A 152 9.26 -0.04 -3.43
CA ILE A 152 9.30 -1.21 -2.54
C ILE A 152 8.83 -2.46 -3.28
N VAL A 153 7.77 -2.37 -4.11
CA VAL A 153 7.31 -3.52 -4.90
C VAL A 153 8.34 -3.98 -5.92
N VAL A 154 9.04 -3.08 -6.61
CA VAL A 154 10.11 -3.47 -7.54
C VAL A 154 11.28 -4.10 -6.81
N GLU A 155 11.67 -3.54 -5.65
CA GLU A 155 12.72 -4.09 -4.81
C GLU A 155 12.40 -5.50 -4.32
N LEU A 156 11.12 -5.78 -4.04
CA LEU A 156 10.64 -7.12 -3.65
C LEU A 156 10.65 -8.13 -4.80
N LEU A 157 10.49 -7.68 -6.05
CA LEU A 157 10.31 -8.59 -7.19
C LEU A 157 11.60 -8.88 -7.94
N ALA A 158 12.45 -7.87 -8.14
CA ALA A 158 13.53 -7.94 -9.12
C ALA A 158 14.68 -6.97 -8.80
N SER A 159 15.17 -7.00 -7.55
CA SER A 159 16.30 -6.20 -7.11
C SER A 159 17.31 -7.03 -6.32
N SER A 160 18.58 -6.63 -6.38
CA SER A 160 19.67 -7.21 -5.58
C SER A 160 20.09 -6.34 -4.40
N GLU A 161 19.42 -5.20 -4.22
CA GLU A 161 19.69 -4.20 -3.18
C GLU A 161 18.40 -3.46 -2.78
N GLY A 162 18.42 -2.79 -1.62
CA GLY A 162 17.30 -2.02 -1.11
C GLY A 162 16.51 -2.74 -0.02
N ILE A 163 15.61 -2.01 0.66
CA ILE A 163 14.88 -2.59 1.79
C ILE A 163 13.94 -3.72 1.36
N GLY A 164 13.33 -3.60 0.18
CA GLY A 164 12.51 -4.70 -0.37
C GLY A 164 13.33 -5.98 -0.57
N TYR A 165 14.56 -5.86 -1.04
CA TYR A 165 15.46 -7.00 -1.18
C TYR A 165 15.77 -7.66 0.18
N LEU A 166 16.11 -6.85 1.21
CA LEU A 166 16.33 -7.38 2.58
C LEU A 166 15.13 -8.12 3.13
N MET A 167 13.92 -7.66 2.83
CA MET A 167 12.70 -8.31 3.27
C MET A 167 12.53 -9.69 2.62
N VAL A 168 12.77 -9.81 1.31
CA VAL A 168 12.73 -11.09 0.59
C VAL A 168 13.81 -12.04 1.11
N TRP A 169 15.02 -11.54 1.30
CA TRP A 169 16.14 -12.29 1.84
C TRP A 169 15.82 -12.83 3.25
N GLY A 170 15.34 -11.96 4.15
CA GLY A 170 14.93 -12.36 5.51
C GLY A 170 13.85 -13.45 5.50
N ARG A 171 12.88 -13.34 4.57
CA ARG A 171 11.85 -14.37 4.36
C ARG A 171 12.44 -15.71 3.90
N GLN A 172 13.39 -15.70 2.96
CA GLN A 172 14.03 -16.93 2.45
C GLN A 172 14.82 -17.67 3.53
N LEU A 173 15.46 -16.93 4.44
CA LEU A 173 16.22 -17.50 5.56
C LEU A 173 15.35 -17.80 6.80
N PHE A 174 14.02 -17.64 6.71
CA PHE A 174 13.07 -17.76 7.83
C PHE A 174 13.41 -16.86 9.03
N GLN A 175 14.08 -15.73 8.80
CA GLN A 175 14.42 -14.75 9.82
C GLN A 175 13.34 -13.67 9.89
N LEU A 176 12.23 -14.01 10.57
CA LEU A 176 11.08 -13.09 10.71
C LEU A 176 11.44 -11.79 11.43
N ASP A 177 12.46 -11.80 12.29
CA ASP A 177 12.96 -10.60 12.95
C ASP A 177 13.39 -9.52 11.93
N ILE A 178 14.10 -9.91 10.87
CA ILE A 178 14.52 -8.99 9.79
C ILE A 178 13.29 -8.49 9.01
N VAL A 179 12.33 -9.37 8.75
CA VAL A 179 11.09 -9.02 8.05
C VAL A 179 10.30 -7.96 8.84
N PHE A 180 10.15 -8.13 10.15
CA PHE A 180 9.46 -7.13 10.98
C PHE A 180 10.21 -5.80 11.05
N VAL A 181 11.55 -5.84 11.19
CA VAL A 181 12.37 -4.62 11.20
C VAL A 181 12.26 -3.89 9.86
N THR A 182 12.34 -4.58 8.73
CA THR A 182 12.22 -3.97 7.39
C THR A 182 10.82 -3.39 7.15
N ILE A 183 9.75 -4.08 7.57
CA ILE A 183 8.38 -3.53 7.53
C ILE A 183 8.28 -2.23 8.34
N ALA A 184 8.81 -2.23 9.57
CA ALA A 184 8.79 -1.04 10.42
C ALA A 184 9.57 0.13 9.80
N VAL A 185 10.76 -0.13 9.26
CA VAL A 185 11.58 0.89 8.57
C VAL A 185 10.87 1.44 7.34
N VAL A 186 10.22 0.59 6.54
CA VAL A 186 9.44 1.03 5.37
C VAL A 186 8.28 1.93 5.78
N GLY A 187 7.52 1.53 6.81
CA GLY A 187 6.39 2.31 7.33
C GLY A 187 6.82 3.65 7.91
N LEU A 188 7.87 3.66 8.73
CA LEU A 188 8.42 4.89 9.32
C LEU A 188 8.99 5.83 8.24
N SER A 189 9.69 5.29 7.24
CA SER A 189 10.24 6.08 6.13
C SER A 189 9.12 6.73 5.32
N GLY A 190 8.09 5.97 4.94
CA GLY A 190 6.93 6.50 4.23
C GLY A 190 6.20 7.58 5.02
N MET A 191 5.99 7.36 6.33
CA MET A 191 5.36 8.36 7.21
C MET A 191 6.20 9.63 7.36
N LEU A 192 7.52 9.48 7.49
CA LEU A 192 8.47 10.60 7.58
C LEU A 192 8.48 11.41 6.28
N MET A 193 8.50 10.75 5.13
CA MET A 193 8.43 11.38 3.81
C MET A 193 7.13 12.16 3.62
N GLU A 194 6.00 11.55 3.94
CA GLU A 194 4.68 12.18 3.84
C GLU A 194 4.58 13.40 4.77
N TRP A 195 5.06 13.26 6.01
CA TRP A 195 5.13 14.38 6.96
C TRP A 195 6.04 15.50 6.46
N ALA A 196 7.22 15.17 5.93
CA ALA A 196 8.17 16.14 5.39
C ALA A 196 7.60 16.88 4.18
N ALA A 197 6.94 16.17 3.27
CA ALA A 197 6.28 16.74 2.10
C ALA A 197 5.14 17.69 2.49
N ASN A 198 4.30 17.29 3.45
CA ASN A 198 3.22 18.14 3.95
C ASN A 198 3.75 19.38 4.68
N ARG A 199 4.82 19.23 5.48
CA ARG A 199 5.47 20.36 6.16
C ARG A 199 6.13 21.33 5.17
N ALA A 200 6.77 20.82 4.13
CA ALA A 200 7.35 21.63 3.06
C ALA A 200 6.26 22.41 2.32
N CYS A 201 5.15 21.75 1.98
CA CYS A 201 3.99 22.38 1.34
C CYS A 201 3.42 23.52 2.20
N ALA A 202 3.17 23.27 3.49
CA ALA A 202 2.62 24.28 4.41
C ALA A 202 3.54 25.50 4.60
N ARG A 203 4.85 25.35 4.42
CA ARG A 203 5.82 26.45 4.49
C ARG A 203 5.93 27.24 3.19
N LEU A 204 5.84 26.57 2.04
CA LEU A 204 6.05 27.18 0.71
C LEU A 204 4.75 27.73 0.12
N VAL A 205 3.60 27.18 0.50
CA VAL A 205 2.28 27.57 0.00
C VAL A 205 1.50 28.26 1.12
N PHE A 206 1.64 29.58 1.22
CA PHE A 206 0.98 30.39 2.25
C PHE A 206 -0.43 30.87 1.85
N TRP A 207 -0.72 30.97 0.54
CA TRP A 207 -1.97 31.59 0.08
C TRP A 207 -3.15 30.61 -0.01
N PRO A 208 -4.37 31.02 0.41
CA PRO A 208 -5.56 30.19 0.35
C PRO A 208 -5.90 29.78 -1.08
N GLN A 209 -6.30 28.53 -1.26
CA GLN A 209 -6.92 28.08 -2.51
C GLN A 209 -8.25 28.84 -2.68
N PRO A 210 -8.60 29.32 -3.88
CA PRO A 210 -9.98 29.69 -4.15
C PRO A 210 -10.79 28.44 -3.82
N ALA A 211 -11.64 28.51 -2.80
CA ALA A 211 -12.43 27.38 -2.37
C ALA A 211 -13.08 26.79 -3.61
N ALA A 212 -12.60 25.62 -4.07
CA ALA A 212 -13.27 24.83 -5.08
C ALA A 212 -14.69 24.70 -4.54
N GLY A 213 -15.63 25.39 -5.21
CA GLY A 213 -16.87 25.85 -4.59
C GLY A 213 -17.41 24.76 -3.72
N ARG A 214 -17.55 25.03 -2.40
CA ARG A 214 -17.95 24.06 -1.39
C ARG A 214 -18.93 23.12 -2.05
N LEU A 215 -18.48 21.91 -2.41
CA LEU A 215 -19.37 20.85 -2.84
C LEU A 215 -20.17 20.65 -1.57
N ALA A 216 -21.33 21.30 -1.51
CA ALA A 216 -22.31 21.08 -0.48
C ALA A 216 -22.51 19.59 -0.58
N TRP A 217 -21.91 18.86 0.36
CA TRP A 217 -21.98 17.42 0.42
C TRP A 217 -23.46 17.15 0.61
N LYS A 218 -24.15 16.90 -0.50
CA LYS A 218 -25.52 16.42 -0.49
C LYS A 218 -25.33 14.93 -0.30
N PRO A 219 -25.63 14.37 0.87
CA PRO A 219 -25.64 12.93 1.05
C PRO A 219 -26.79 12.38 0.19
N GLN A 220 -26.55 12.21 -1.10
CA GLN A 220 -27.47 11.53 -1.98
C GLN A 220 -27.13 10.04 -1.93
N ALA A 221 -27.18 9.49 -0.71
CA ALA A 221 -27.32 8.06 -0.51
C ALA A 221 -28.73 7.69 -0.98
N SER A 222 -28.90 7.58 -2.29
CA SER A 222 -30.10 7.00 -2.88
C SER A 222 -30.07 5.50 -2.60
N TRP A 223 -31.19 4.89 -2.23
CA TRP A 223 -31.29 3.43 -2.12
C TRP A 223 -30.85 2.71 -3.41
N ARG A 224 -30.91 3.41 -4.56
CA ARG A 224 -30.37 2.97 -5.85
C ARG A 224 -28.86 2.73 -5.83
N ALA A 225 -28.10 3.43 -4.99
CA ALA A 225 -26.66 3.22 -4.84
C ALA A 225 -26.31 1.90 -4.14
N LEU A 226 -27.26 1.30 -3.38
CA LEU A 226 -27.11 -0.03 -2.79
C LEU A 226 -27.35 -1.16 -3.81
N GLN A 227 -27.98 -0.88 -4.95
CA GLN A 227 -28.23 -1.89 -5.99
C GLN A 227 -26.92 -2.44 -6.54
N LEU A 228 -25.89 -1.59 -6.67
CA LEU A 228 -24.60 -1.97 -7.24
C LEU A 228 -23.83 -2.97 -6.36
N PRO A 229 -23.63 -2.73 -5.04
CA PRO A 229 -23.04 -3.74 -4.17
C PRO A 229 -23.94 -4.98 -3.99
N LEU A 230 -25.28 -4.84 -4.00
CA LEU A 230 -26.20 -6.00 -3.94
C LEU A 230 -26.11 -6.89 -5.18
N VAL A 231 -26.08 -6.31 -6.38
CA VAL A 231 -25.92 -7.04 -7.64
C VAL A 231 -24.55 -7.72 -7.68
N LEU A 232 -23.49 -7.04 -7.23
CA LEU A 232 -22.17 -7.64 -7.12
C LEU A 232 -22.15 -8.85 -6.18
N LEU A 233 -22.75 -8.73 -5.00
CA LEU A 233 -22.88 -9.85 -4.05
C LEU A 233 -23.72 -11.00 -4.63
N ALA A 234 -24.79 -10.70 -5.35
CA ALA A 234 -25.63 -11.72 -6.00
C ALA A 234 -24.88 -12.45 -7.13
N LEU A 235 -24.16 -11.71 -7.98
CA LEU A 235 -23.33 -12.29 -9.04
C LEU A 235 -22.20 -13.13 -8.47
N TRP A 236 -21.58 -12.68 -7.38
CA TRP A 236 -20.54 -13.43 -6.70
C TRP A 236 -21.09 -14.72 -6.06
N GLN A 237 -22.24 -14.64 -5.40
CA GLN A 237 -22.93 -15.82 -4.86
C GLN A 237 -23.30 -16.81 -5.97
N LEU A 238 -23.79 -16.32 -7.11
CA LEU A 238 -24.15 -17.13 -8.27
C LEU A 238 -22.92 -17.80 -8.88
N ALA A 239 -21.84 -17.06 -9.11
CA ALA A 239 -20.59 -17.57 -9.65
C ALA A 239 -19.98 -18.67 -8.76
N SER A 240 -20.03 -18.50 -7.42
CA SER A 240 -19.63 -19.55 -6.49
C SER A 240 -20.60 -20.74 -6.47
N SER A 241 -21.91 -20.51 -6.58
CA SER A 241 -22.91 -21.58 -6.56
C SER A 241 -22.93 -22.45 -7.82
N TRP A 242 -22.56 -21.86 -8.97
CA TRP A 242 -22.44 -22.55 -10.25
C TRP A 242 -21.08 -23.21 -10.44
N GLY A 243 -20.19 -23.15 -9.45
CA GLY A 243 -18.87 -23.77 -9.51
C GLY A 243 -17.91 -23.10 -10.51
N TRP A 244 -18.19 -21.85 -10.92
CA TRP A 244 -17.25 -21.07 -11.74
C TRP A 244 -16.02 -20.63 -10.95
N ILE A 245 -16.12 -20.66 -9.61
CA ILE A 245 -15.07 -20.32 -8.67
C ILE A 245 -14.94 -21.49 -7.69
N ASP A 246 -13.73 -22.06 -7.57
CA ASP A 246 -13.45 -23.15 -6.63
C ASP A 246 -13.77 -22.74 -5.19
N GLY A 247 -14.83 -23.31 -4.62
CA GLY A 247 -15.31 -23.02 -3.26
C GLY A 247 -14.34 -23.44 -2.14
N ALA A 248 -13.27 -24.18 -2.47
CA ALA A 248 -12.18 -24.52 -1.57
C ALA A 248 -11.13 -23.40 -1.44
N LEU A 249 -11.00 -22.54 -2.46
CA LEU A 249 -10.06 -21.42 -2.48
C LEU A 249 -10.74 -20.10 -2.09
N PHE A 250 -12.03 -19.94 -2.39
CA PHE A 250 -12.79 -18.72 -2.12
C PHE A 250 -14.14 -19.02 -1.46
N SER A 251 -14.30 -18.58 -0.21
CA SER A 251 -15.57 -18.66 0.53
C SER A 251 -16.66 -17.83 -0.15
N SER A 252 -17.84 -18.39 -0.36
CA SER A 252 -18.99 -17.66 -0.88
C SER A 252 -19.47 -16.57 0.11
N PRO A 253 -20.08 -15.48 -0.36
CA PRO A 253 -20.58 -14.42 0.52
C PRO A 253 -21.56 -14.94 1.58
N LEU A 254 -22.40 -15.94 1.25
CA LEU A 254 -23.27 -16.60 2.22
C LEU A 254 -22.49 -17.45 3.25
N ALA A 255 -21.41 -18.13 2.83
CA ALA A 255 -20.54 -18.84 3.76
C ALA A 255 -19.84 -17.88 4.72
N VAL A 256 -19.40 -16.71 4.25
CA VAL A 256 -18.83 -15.66 5.10
C VAL A 256 -19.88 -15.13 6.09
N ALA A 257 -21.10 -14.84 5.62
CA ALA A 257 -22.18 -14.34 6.46
C ALA A 257 -22.60 -15.34 7.55
N THR A 258 -22.74 -16.62 7.20
CA THR A 258 -23.10 -17.67 8.16
C THR A 258 -22.01 -17.88 9.21
N ARG A 259 -20.73 -17.88 8.82
CA ARG A 259 -19.59 -17.94 9.77
C ARG A 259 -19.55 -16.73 10.69
N PHE A 260 -19.84 -15.54 10.18
CA PHE A 260 -19.91 -14.32 10.99
C PHE A 260 -21.06 -14.39 12.01
N ILE A 261 -22.26 -14.77 11.59
CA ILE A 261 -23.44 -14.89 12.45
C ILE A 261 -23.25 -15.98 13.50
N GLN A 262 -22.72 -17.14 13.11
CA GLN A 262 -22.41 -18.23 14.03
C GLN A 262 -21.34 -17.82 15.04
N GLY A 263 -20.28 -17.11 14.62
CA GLY A 263 -19.25 -16.57 15.51
C GLY A 263 -19.78 -15.51 16.48
N ALA A 264 -20.70 -14.66 16.04
CA ALA A 264 -21.32 -13.65 16.87
C ALA A 264 -22.30 -14.26 17.90
N LEU A 265 -23.09 -15.25 17.49
CA LEU A 265 -24.04 -15.96 18.36
C LEU A 265 -23.35 -16.90 19.35
N SER A 266 -22.23 -17.52 18.96
CA SER A 266 -21.42 -18.38 19.84
C SER A 266 -20.56 -17.60 20.83
N GLY A 267 -20.48 -16.27 20.70
CA GLY A 267 -19.64 -15.41 21.54
C GLY A 267 -18.14 -15.52 21.27
N GLU A 268 -17.70 -16.43 20.39
CA GLU A 268 -16.29 -16.61 20.01
C GLU A 268 -15.72 -15.37 19.33
N LEU A 269 -16.50 -14.72 18.46
CA LEU A 269 -16.09 -13.51 17.75
C LEU A 269 -15.94 -12.33 18.72
N THR A 270 -16.88 -12.21 19.66
CA THR A 270 -16.92 -11.18 20.69
C THR A 270 -15.75 -11.35 21.67
N ALA A 271 -15.45 -12.59 22.07
CA ALA A 271 -14.29 -12.92 22.89
C ALA A 271 -12.97 -12.64 22.15
N ALA A 272 -12.87 -12.97 20.87
CA ALA A 272 -11.68 -12.68 20.04
C ALA A 272 -11.47 -11.18 19.80
N MET A 273 -12.55 -10.42 19.61
CA MET A 273 -12.52 -8.95 19.50
C MET A 273 -12.11 -8.31 20.81
N LEU A 274 -12.70 -8.72 21.94
CA LEU A 274 -12.32 -8.22 23.27
C LEU A 274 -10.89 -8.59 23.65
N ALA A 275 -10.40 -9.76 23.27
CA ALA A 275 -9.00 -10.15 23.46
C ALA A 275 -8.04 -9.31 22.59
N SER A 276 -8.46 -8.92 21.39
CA SER A 276 -7.65 -8.08 20.49
C SER A 276 -7.66 -6.61 20.91
N LEU A 277 -8.83 -6.09 21.32
CA LEU A 277 -8.97 -4.76 21.93
C LEU A 277 -8.24 -4.68 23.27
N GLY A 278 -8.33 -5.72 24.11
CA GLY A 278 -7.59 -5.82 25.36
C GLY A 278 -6.08 -5.79 25.16
N ARG A 279 -5.57 -6.46 24.11
CA ARG A 279 -4.15 -6.38 23.73
C ARG A 279 -3.76 -4.99 23.22
N ALA A 280 -4.61 -4.33 22.43
CA ALA A 280 -4.35 -2.97 21.95
C ALA A 280 -4.35 -1.93 23.09
N PHE A 281 -5.23 -2.08 24.09
CA PHE A 281 -5.31 -1.19 25.24
C PHE A 281 -4.22 -1.44 26.29
N VAL A 282 -3.83 -2.70 26.54
CA VAL A 282 -2.73 -3.05 27.46
C VAL A 282 -1.38 -2.68 26.84
N GLY A 283 -1.22 -2.82 25.52
CA GLY A 283 -0.07 -2.29 24.80
C GLY A 283 -0.01 -0.75 24.78
N GLY A 284 -1.16 -0.07 24.79
CA GLY A 284 -1.24 1.40 24.78
C GLY A 284 -0.99 2.10 26.13
N ARG A 285 -0.99 1.37 27.26
CA ARG A 285 -0.68 1.93 28.59
C ARG A 285 0.72 1.60 29.12
N ALA A 286 1.44 0.67 28.50
CA ALA A 286 2.81 0.32 28.89
C ALA A 286 3.89 1.16 28.16
N GLY A 287 3.47 2.13 27.35
CA GLY A 287 4.34 2.95 26.52
C GLY A 287 4.39 4.42 26.92
N ASP A 288 4.36 4.79 28.21
CA ASP A 288 5.06 6.00 28.67
C ASP A 288 5.18 6.06 30.21
N CYS A 289 6.30 6.62 30.69
CA CYS A 289 6.67 6.98 32.07
C CYS A 289 7.28 5.90 33.01
N GLY A 290 8.62 5.79 32.97
CA GLY A 290 9.53 5.88 34.14
C GLY A 290 9.64 4.70 35.14
N GLY A 291 10.82 4.07 35.23
CA GLY A 291 11.24 3.37 36.48
C GLY A 291 11.86 4.34 37.50
N PRO A 292 12.43 3.89 38.64
CA PRO A 292 12.35 2.60 39.34
C PRO A 292 11.87 2.74 40.80
N ALA A 293 11.23 1.73 41.40
CA ALA A 293 11.10 1.65 42.87
C ALA A 293 10.84 0.23 43.38
N LEU A 294 11.75 -0.20 44.25
CA LEU A 294 11.72 -1.39 45.11
C LEU A 294 10.64 -1.31 46.20
N ARG A 295 10.32 -2.50 46.74
CA ARG A 295 9.63 -2.83 48.04
C ARG A 295 8.09 -2.70 48.03
N THR A 296 7.29 -3.59 48.64
CA THR A 296 7.51 -4.71 49.58
C THR A 296 6.25 -5.60 49.65
N ALA A 297 6.46 -6.91 49.77
CA ALA A 297 5.87 -7.88 50.73
C ALA A 297 4.35 -8.06 50.97
N ALA A 298 4.04 -9.35 51.27
CA ALA A 298 2.84 -9.96 51.90
C ALA A 298 1.61 -10.09 50.99
N GLY A 299 1.15 -11.28 50.60
CA GLY A 299 0.69 -12.44 51.41
C GLY A 299 -0.75 -12.70 50.94
N ALA A 300 -1.29 -13.90 50.73
CA ALA A 300 -1.03 -15.21 51.25
C ALA A 300 -1.59 -16.27 50.27
N ALA A 301 -1.01 -17.47 50.30
CA ALA A 301 -1.68 -18.67 49.83
C ALA A 301 -2.89 -18.99 50.73
N PRO A 302 -3.81 -19.87 50.29
CA PRO A 302 -3.69 -21.21 50.86
C PRO A 302 -3.80 -22.33 49.83
N ALA A 303 -3.21 -23.45 50.22
CA ALA A 303 -3.12 -24.71 49.53
C ALA A 303 -4.46 -25.43 49.35
N ARG A 304 -4.59 -26.18 48.26
CA ARG A 304 -5.26 -27.49 48.30
C ARG A 304 -4.54 -28.46 47.36
N ARG A 305 -3.85 -29.41 47.98
CA ARG A 305 -3.16 -30.57 47.40
C ARG A 305 -4.07 -31.77 47.63
N ALA A 306 -4.37 -32.54 46.58
CA ALA A 306 -4.51 -34.01 46.58
C ALA A 306 -5.31 -34.48 45.36
N ASN A 307 -4.63 -35.10 44.39
CA ASN A 307 -4.77 -36.54 44.19
C ASN A 307 -3.83 -37.00 43.06
N LEU A 308 -2.80 -37.71 43.49
CA LEU A 308 -1.98 -38.62 42.69
C LEU A 308 -2.41 -40.05 43.07
N HIS A 309 -2.16 -41.00 42.15
CA HIS A 309 -2.53 -42.42 42.14
C HIS A 309 -3.93 -42.67 41.54
N ALA A 310 -4.14 -43.49 40.52
CA ALA A 310 -3.30 -44.45 39.83
C ALA A 310 -3.95 -44.79 38.46
N HIS A 311 -3.14 -45.02 37.43
CA HIS A 311 -3.21 -46.19 36.55
C HIS A 311 -2.17 -46.04 35.43
N ALA A 312 -1.04 -46.71 35.64
CA ALA A 312 -0.23 -47.22 34.55
C ALA A 312 -0.99 -48.37 33.85
N GLN A 313 -0.54 -48.72 32.63
CA GLN A 313 -1.00 -49.77 31.68
C GLN A 313 -1.87 -49.16 30.54
N ARG A 314 -1.53 -49.18 29.24
CA ARG A 314 -0.68 -50.06 28.42
C ARG A 314 -0.07 -49.30 27.23
N ALA A 315 1.09 -49.76 26.80
CA ALA A 315 1.75 -49.44 25.55
C ALA A 315 1.09 -50.15 24.35
N ALA A 316 1.08 -49.51 23.16
CA ALA A 316 1.48 -50.10 21.87
C ALA A 316 1.28 -49.10 20.69
N PRO A 317 2.08 -49.22 19.61
CA PRO A 317 2.25 -48.20 18.57
C PRO A 317 1.32 -48.39 17.36
N TYR A 318 1.00 -47.28 16.69
CA TYR A 318 0.31 -47.24 15.40
C TYR A 318 1.18 -47.89 14.28
N ARG A 319 0.65 -48.93 13.64
CA ARG A 319 1.08 -49.40 12.30
C ARG A 319 0.02 -49.03 11.26
N PRO A 320 0.42 -48.71 10.01
CA PRO A 320 -0.50 -48.42 8.92
C PRO A 320 -0.91 -49.71 8.20
N VAL A 321 -2.19 -49.84 7.85
CA VAL A 321 -2.71 -50.89 6.95
C VAL A 321 -3.79 -50.25 6.08
N CYS A 322 -3.54 -50.16 4.77
CA CYS A 322 -4.53 -50.35 3.72
C CYS A 322 -3.80 -50.44 2.37
N LEU A 323 -3.48 -51.67 1.98
CA LEU A 323 -3.10 -52.04 0.62
C LEU A 323 -3.67 -53.44 0.37
N ALA A 324 -4.71 -53.53 -0.45
CA ALA A 324 -5.21 -54.71 -1.14
C ALA A 324 -6.31 -54.24 -2.10
N ALA A 325 -6.37 -54.62 -3.37
CA ALA A 325 -5.56 -55.56 -4.13
C ALA A 325 -5.75 -55.23 -5.63
N ALA A 326 -4.67 -55.36 -6.39
CA ALA A 326 -4.69 -55.40 -7.83
C ALA A 326 -4.25 -56.80 -8.29
N ALA A 327 -4.79 -57.20 -9.44
CA ALA A 327 -4.50 -58.38 -10.25
C ALA A 327 -5.27 -59.67 -9.93
N ASP A 328 -6.31 -59.95 -10.72
CA ASP A 328 -6.25 -61.12 -11.59
C ASP A 328 -7.06 -60.94 -12.90
N ARG A 329 -6.34 -61.17 -14.00
CA ARG A 329 -6.70 -61.72 -15.33
C ARG A 329 -7.90 -61.24 -16.18
N MET A 330 -7.48 -60.71 -17.33
CA MET A 330 -7.93 -60.96 -18.71
C MET A 330 -8.88 -62.12 -19.01
N GLY A 331 -9.84 -61.81 -19.90
CA GLY A 331 -10.60 -62.71 -20.78
C GLY A 331 -12.10 -62.42 -20.68
N GLY A 332 -12.87 -62.09 -21.71
CA GLY A 332 -12.70 -62.06 -23.15
C GLY A 332 -14.06 -61.66 -23.77
N GLN A 333 -14.04 -61.31 -25.04
CA GLN A 333 -15.20 -60.91 -25.85
C GLN A 333 -16.35 -61.94 -25.86
N ARG A 334 -17.57 -61.49 -25.55
CA ARG A 334 -18.84 -61.62 -26.31
C ARG A 334 -20.03 -61.31 -25.41
#